data_AF-X1CI99-F1
#
_entry.id   AF-X1CI99-F1
#
_cell.length_a   1.000
_cell.length_b   1.000
_cell.length_c   1.000
_cell.angle_alpha   90.00
_cell.angle_beta   90.00
_cell.angle_gamma   90.00
#
_symmetry.space_group_name_H-M   'P 1'
#
loop_
_entity.id
_entity.type
_entity.pdbx_description
1 polymer ?
#
loop_
_entity_poly.entity_id
_entity_poly.type
_entity_poly.pdbx_seq_one_letter_code
_entity_poly.pdbx_strand_id
1 'polypeptide(L)'
;PPLTHDYHPRDIRLVLENAGIRGDKDEPGDWQIMLERMETHRRKRIDVVIGAGPGNRDTFWECYAAVDKSLPKYDRRCYAHVVMGSGSYKGLVAIEYWYAYLYNDWKTVHEMDWEEVVVILGVNRKGSEIPLACGCSAHHGGYRLRWNRVEKVDYQGNRDDKHDTRSIRFTPFLS
;
A
#
# COMPACT_ATOMS: atom_id res chain seq x y z
N PRO A 1 15.25 -10.18 10.31
CA PRO A 1 14.46 -10.71 9.18
C PRO A 1 15.39 -11.29 8.09
N PRO A 2 15.11 -12.50 7.57
CA PRO A 2 15.85 -13.03 6.44
C PRO A 2 15.62 -12.14 5.21
N LEU A 3 16.64 -11.35 4.84
CA LEU A 3 16.63 -10.38 3.73
C LEU A 3 16.36 -10.99 2.34
N THR A 4 16.19 -12.31 2.27
CA THR A 4 15.95 -13.09 1.05
C THR A 4 14.48 -13.19 0.67
N HIS A 5 13.55 -12.74 1.51
CA HIS A 5 12.12 -12.83 1.23
C HIS A 5 11.57 -11.52 0.66
N ASP A 6 10.56 -11.67 -0.19
CA ASP A 6 9.86 -10.55 -0.81
C ASP A 6 8.84 -9.93 0.17
N TYR A 7 9.19 -8.78 0.73
CA TYR A 7 8.38 -8.03 1.70
C TYR A 7 7.66 -6.81 1.10
N HIS A 8 7.47 -6.76 -0.23
CA HIS A 8 6.78 -5.64 -0.87
C HIS A 8 5.30 -5.49 -0.42
N PRO A 9 4.72 -4.28 -0.53
CA PRO A 9 3.29 -4.05 -0.31
C PRO A 9 2.37 -5.03 -1.05
N ARG A 10 1.23 -5.41 -0.44
CA ARG A 10 0.33 -6.44 -0.98
C ARG A 10 -1.13 -6.00 -1.07
N ASP A 11 -1.94 -6.76 -1.82
CA ASP A 11 -3.40 -6.60 -1.91
C ASP A 11 -4.08 -6.75 -0.54
N ILE A 12 -5.08 -5.90 -0.21
CA ILE A 12 -5.91 -6.06 1.00
C ILE A 12 -6.55 -7.44 1.05
N ARG A 13 -6.89 -8.04 -0.09
CA ARG A 13 -7.47 -9.38 -0.13
C ARG A 13 -6.49 -10.44 0.38
N LEU A 14 -5.20 -10.32 0.07
CA LEU A 14 -4.18 -11.21 0.65
C LEU A 14 -4.15 -11.07 2.18
N VAL A 15 -4.27 -9.84 2.68
CA VAL A 15 -4.33 -9.54 4.12
C VAL A 15 -5.55 -10.22 4.74
N LEU A 16 -6.74 -9.94 4.21
CA LEU A 16 -7.99 -10.34 4.84
C LEU A 16 -8.31 -11.84 4.68
N GLU A 17 -7.90 -12.47 3.59
CA GLU A 17 -8.10 -13.91 3.37
C GLU A 17 -7.19 -14.79 4.25
N ASN A 18 -6.09 -14.22 4.77
CA ASN A 18 -5.16 -14.92 5.67
C ASN A 18 -5.29 -14.44 7.13
N ALA A 19 -6.17 -13.47 7.39
CA ALA A 19 -6.45 -12.95 8.72
C ALA A 19 -7.49 -13.82 9.44
N GLY A 20 -7.49 -13.72 10.77
CA GLY A 20 -8.50 -14.35 11.62
C GLY A 20 -8.99 -13.44 12.73
N ILE A 21 -10.17 -13.74 13.26
CA ILE A 21 -10.65 -13.08 14.47
C ILE A 21 -9.88 -13.66 15.65
N ARG A 22 -9.15 -12.79 16.35
CA ARG A 22 -8.33 -13.21 17.49
C ARG A 22 -9.16 -13.96 18.53
N GLY A 23 -8.78 -15.21 18.80
CA GLY A 23 -9.41 -16.07 19.80
C GLY A 23 -10.63 -16.86 19.32
N ASP A 24 -11.06 -16.70 18.07
CA ASP A 24 -11.96 -17.67 17.44
C ASP A 24 -11.18 -18.95 17.11
N LYS A 25 -11.85 -20.10 17.24
CA LYS A 25 -11.30 -21.42 16.90
C LYS A 25 -11.62 -21.85 15.47
N ASP A 26 -12.45 -21.08 14.79
CA ASP A 26 -12.85 -21.35 13.42
C ASP A 26 -11.71 -21.00 12.46
N GLU A 27 -11.59 -21.75 11.38
CA GLU A 27 -10.60 -21.49 10.34
C GLU A 27 -10.80 -20.10 9.70
N PRO A 28 -9.72 -19.44 9.23
CA PRO A 28 -9.83 -18.28 8.36
C PRO A 28 -10.71 -18.64 7.16
N GLY A 29 -11.87 -18.00 7.08
CA GLY A 29 -12.82 -18.17 6.00
C GLY A 29 -12.73 -17.04 4.98
N ASP A 30 -13.72 -16.98 4.08
CA ASP A 30 -13.93 -15.83 3.21
C ASP A 30 -13.92 -14.52 4.04
N TRP A 31 -13.15 -13.53 3.59
CA TRP A 31 -12.98 -12.26 4.30
C TRP A 31 -14.32 -11.53 4.56
N GLN A 32 -15.32 -11.73 3.71
CA GLN A 32 -16.67 -11.17 3.91
C GLN A 32 -17.35 -11.79 5.13
N ILE A 33 -17.24 -13.12 5.27
CA ILE A 33 -17.76 -13.85 6.43
C ILE A 33 -17.01 -13.39 7.69
N MET A 34 -15.69 -13.17 7.61
CA MET A 34 -14.92 -12.61 8.71
C MET A 34 -15.44 -11.23 9.13
N LEU A 35 -15.65 -10.31 8.18
CA LEU A 35 -16.17 -8.97 8.48
C LEU A 35 -17.57 -9.00 9.08
N GLU A 36 -18.47 -9.83 8.54
CA GLU A 36 -19.82 -10.02 9.08
C GLU A 36 -19.78 -10.56 10.51
N ARG A 37 -18.90 -11.54 10.79
CA ARG A 37 -18.69 -12.05 12.15
C ARG A 37 -18.12 -10.98 13.07
N MET A 38 -17.19 -10.16 12.60
CA MET A 38 -16.64 -9.06 13.40
C MET A 38 -17.73 -8.06 13.78
N GLU A 39 -18.58 -7.68 12.84
CA GLU A 39 -19.70 -6.76 13.07
C GLU A 39 -20.71 -7.38 14.05
N THR A 40 -21.15 -8.61 13.78
CA THR A 40 -22.13 -9.35 14.59
C THR A 40 -21.66 -9.52 16.04
N HIS A 41 -20.40 -9.91 16.24
CA HIS A 41 -19.83 -10.18 17.56
C HIS A 41 -19.09 -8.97 18.16
N ARG A 42 -19.19 -7.78 17.53
CA ARG A 42 -18.50 -6.54 17.94
C ARG A 42 -17.00 -6.72 18.19
N ARG A 43 -16.36 -7.57 17.38
CA ARG A 43 -14.91 -7.79 17.44
C ARG A 43 -14.21 -6.59 16.83
N LYS A 44 -13.18 -6.10 17.52
CA LYS A 44 -12.40 -4.92 17.11
C LYS A 44 -10.96 -5.27 16.71
N ARG A 45 -10.61 -6.55 16.73
CA ARG A 45 -9.25 -7.03 16.52
C ARG A 45 -9.29 -8.25 15.63
N ILE A 46 -8.42 -8.22 14.64
CA ILE A 46 -8.03 -9.36 13.82
C ILE A 46 -6.55 -9.63 14.08
N ASP A 47 -6.16 -10.87 13.95
CA ASP A 47 -4.76 -11.25 13.76
C ASP A 47 -4.57 -11.35 12.24
N VAL A 48 -3.68 -10.51 11.68
CA VAL A 48 -3.41 -10.47 10.22
C VAL A 48 -2.82 -11.79 9.74
N VAL A 49 -2.09 -12.47 10.62
CA VAL A 49 -1.58 -13.82 10.41
C VAL A 49 -1.94 -14.65 11.63
N ILE A 50 -2.80 -15.65 11.42
CA ILE A 50 -3.32 -16.49 12.51
C ILE A 50 -2.17 -17.27 13.18
N GLY A 51 -2.18 -17.27 14.52
CA GLY A 51 -1.20 -18.01 15.33
C GLY A 51 0.10 -17.24 15.59
N ALA A 52 0.25 -16.05 15.02
CA ALA A 52 1.43 -15.20 15.18
C ALA A 52 1.04 -13.77 15.56
N GLY A 53 0.93 -13.49 16.86
CA GLY A 53 0.67 -12.12 17.33
C GLY A 53 1.86 -11.18 17.07
N PRO A 54 1.69 -9.85 17.19
CA PRO A 54 2.69 -8.88 16.76
C PRO A 54 4.02 -9.04 17.51
N GLY A 55 3.99 -9.50 18.75
CA GLY A 55 5.17 -9.70 19.60
C GLY A 55 6.05 -10.88 19.20
N ASN A 56 5.60 -11.80 18.35
CA ASN A 56 6.39 -12.92 17.86
C ASN A 56 6.78 -12.72 16.39
N ARG A 57 7.74 -11.81 16.19
CA ARG A 57 8.21 -11.37 14.88
C ARG A 57 8.58 -12.52 13.94
N ASP A 58 9.34 -13.49 14.44
CA ASP A 58 9.94 -14.51 13.57
C ASP A 58 8.85 -15.47 13.08
N THR A 59 7.93 -15.89 13.96
CA THR A 59 6.75 -16.68 13.55
C THR A 59 5.85 -15.90 12.60
N PHE A 60 5.64 -14.59 12.81
CA PHE A 60 4.87 -13.76 11.87
C PHE A 60 5.48 -13.82 10.47
N TRP A 61 6.78 -13.57 10.36
CA TRP A 61 7.47 -13.54 9.08
C TRP A 61 7.53 -14.92 8.40
N GLU A 62 7.67 -16.01 9.16
CA GLU A 62 7.61 -17.37 8.64
C GLU A 62 6.24 -17.69 8.03
N CYS A 63 5.16 -17.42 8.77
CA CYS A 63 3.80 -17.64 8.28
C CYS A 63 3.47 -16.74 7.07
N TYR A 64 3.89 -15.47 7.10
CA TYR A 64 3.71 -14.58 5.94
C TYR A 64 4.49 -15.05 4.71
N ALA A 65 5.74 -15.48 4.90
CA ALA A 65 6.58 -15.97 3.81
C ALA A 65 5.96 -17.18 3.11
N ALA A 66 5.27 -18.05 3.86
CA ALA A 66 4.63 -19.26 3.36
C ALA A 66 3.40 -19.02 2.46
N VAL A 67 2.79 -17.83 2.46
CA VAL A 67 1.66 -17.51 1.58
C VAL A 67 2.13 -17.49 0.12
N ASP A 68 1.46 -18.24 -0.77
CA ASP A 68 1.72 -18.20 -2.21
C ASP A 68 1.20 -16.89 -2.82
N LYS A 69 2.13 -15.96 -3.04
CA LYS A 69 1.87 -14.63 -3.58
C LYS A 69 1.79 -14.61 -5.11
N SER A 70 2.07 -15.74 -5.78
CA SER A 70 2.05 -15.83 -7.25
C SER A 70 0.64 -15.99 -7.82
N LEU A 71 -0.35 -16.26 -6.96
CA LEU A 71 -1.73 -16.43 -7.36
C LEU A 71 -2.28 -15.13 -8.00
N PRO A 72 -2.98 -15.20 -9.16
CA PRO A 72 -3.48 -14.02 -9.87
C PRO A 72 -4.37 -13.09 -9.03
N LYS A 73 -5.05 -13.63 -8.01
CA LYS A 73 -5.87 -12.85 -7.07
C LYS A 73 -5.07 -11.86 -6.20
N TYR A 74 -3.74 -11.96 -6.20
CA TYR A 74 -2.83 -11.11 -5.42
C TYR A 74 -1.91 -10.24 -6.29
N ASP A 75 -2.23 -10.07 -7.58
CA ASP A 75 -1.40 -9.32 -8.52
C ASP A 75 -1.41 -7.80 -8.28
N ARG A 76 -2.38 -7.28 -7.50
CA ARG A 76 -2.43 -5.86 -7.15
C ARG A 76 -1.51 -5.55 -5.98
N ARG A 77 -0.78 -4.45 -6.09
CA ARG A 77 0.29 -4.07 -5.14
C ARG A 77 0.01 -2.77 -4.38
N CYS A 78 -1.02 -2.02 -4.78
CA CYS A 78 -1.43 -0.78 -4.13
C CYS A 78 -2.87 -0.42 -4.49
N TYR A 79 -3.44 0.48 -3.70
CA TYR A 79 -4.68 1.18 -4.04
C TYR A 79 -4.32 2.54 -4.59
N ALA A 80 -5.05 2.99 -5.62
CA ALA A 80 -4.90 4.33 -6.16
C ALA A 80 -6.23 5.06 -6.06
N HIS A 81 -6.19 6.31 -5.63
CA HIS A 81 -7.33 7.22 -5.61
C HIS A 81 -6.93 8.55 -6.25
N VAL A 82 -7.78 9.06 -7.15
CA VAL A 82 -7.49 10.28 -7.92
C VAL A 82 -8.43 11.38 -7.46
N VAL A 83 -7.85 12.48 -6.97
CA VAL A 83 -8.59 13.64 -6.46
C VAL A 83 -8.33 14.84 -7.36
N MET A 84 -9.40 15.42 -7.88
CA MET A 84 -9.35 16.65 -8.66
C MET A 84 -9.41 17.86 -7.74
N GLY A 85 -8.44 18.77 -7.87
CA GLY A 85 -8.36 19.97 -7.04
C GLY A 85 -9.49 20.96 -7.31
N SER A 86 -10.02 21.56 -6.25
CA SER A 86 -11.07 22.57 -6.29
C SER A 86 -10.66 23.86 -5.55
N GLY A 87 -11.40 24.96 -5.76
CA GLY A 87 -11.10 26.25 -5.12
C GLY A 87 -9.68 26.74 -5.43
N SER A 88 -8.88 26.99 -4.39
CA SER A 88 -7.47 27.40 -4.50
C SER A 88 -6.57 26.33 -5.12
N TYR A 89 -7.01 25.08 -5.19
CA TYR A 89 -6.28 23.96 -5.79
C TYR A 89 -6.74 23.63 -7.22
N LYS A 90 -7.60 24.47 -7.82
CA LYS A 90 -8.08 24.27 -9.18
C LYS A 90 -6.91 24.15 -10.15
N GLY A 91 -6.96 23.13 -11.01
CA GLY A 91 -5.88 22.83 -11.96
C GLY A 91 -4.79 21.92 -11.38
N LEU A 92 -4.98 21.38 -10.17
CA LEU A 92 -4.15 20.30 -9.63
C LEU A 92 -4.91 18.96 -9.66
N VAL A 93 -4.16 17.88 -9.75
CA VAL A 93 -4.62 16.50 -9.55
C VAL A 93 -3.72 15.86 -8.50
N ALA A 94 -4.30 15.20 -7.51
CA ALA A 94 -3.57 14.35 -6.58
C ALA A 94 -3.87 12.89 -6.92
N ILE A 95 -2.82 12.08 -7.04
CA ILE A 95 -2.93 10.63 -7.15
C ILE A 95 -2.37 10.05 -5.86
N GLU A 96 -3.25 9.53 -5.03
CA GLU A 96 -2.95 8.93 -3.73
C GLU A 96 -2.72 7.43 -3.94
N TYR A 97 -1.51 6.96 -3.67
CA TYR A 97 -1.15 5.55 -3.66
C TYR A 97 -1.06 5.06 -2.23
N TRP A 98 -1.79 4.00 -1.90
CA TRP A 98 -1.82 3.38 -0.58
C TRP A 98 -1.23 1.99 -0.62
N TYR A 99 -0.31 1.73 0.29
CA TYR A 99 0.46 0.49 0.41
C TYR A 99 0.17 -0.17 1.75
N ALA A 100 -0.37 -1.38 1.70
CA ALA A 100 -0.57 -2.22 2.87
C ALA A 100 0.69 -3.05 3.13
N TYR A 101 1.29 -2.85 4.29
CA TYR A 101 2.31 -3.73 4.86
C TYR A 101 1.65 -4.59 5.93
N LEU A 102 1.90 -5.89 5.95
CA LEU A 102 1.25 -6.78 6.93
C LEU A 102 1.80 -6.62 8.35
N TYR A 103 3.00 -6.07 8.46
CA TYR A 103 3.74 -6.00 9.71
C TYR A 103 4.77 -4.90 9.62
N ASN A 104 4.85 -4.14 10.70
CA ASN A 104 5.86 -3.13 10.89
C ASN A 104 6.59 -3.43 12.20
N ASP A 105 7.89 -3.75 12.11
CA ASP A 105 8.79 -3.90 13.26
C ASP A 105 9.72 -2.69 13.45
N TRP A 106 9.48 -1.61 12.71
CA TRP A 106 10.22 -0.37 12.84
C TRP A 106 9.70 0.48 14.01
N LYS A 107 10.50 0.56 15.08
CA LYS A 107 10.27 1.29 16.34
C LYS A 107 9.07 0.85 17.18
N THR A 108 7.91 0.63 16.58
CA THR A 108 6.71 0.13 17.24
C THR A 108 6.23 -1.10 16.50
N VAL A 109 6.25 -2.23 17.20
CA VAL A 109 5.87 -3.50 16.60
C VAL A 109 4.36 -3.61 16.51
N HIS A 110 3.82 -3.68 15.30
CA HIS A 110 2.40 -3.92 15.09
C HIS A 110 2.12 -4.68 13.80
N GLU A 111 0.97 -5.35 13.80
CA GLU A 111 0.36 -5.91 12.60
C GLU A 111 -0.35 -4.81 11.83
N MET A 112 -0.28 -4.92 10.51
CA MET A 112 -0.78 -3.98 9.53
C MET A 112 -0.18 -2.57 9.64
N ASP A 113 0.31 -2.06 8.53
CA ASP A 113 0.65 -0.66 8.37
C ASP A 113 0.20 -0.14 7.01
N TRP A 114 -0.18 1.12 6.99
CA TRP A 114 -0.61 1.82 5.79
C TRP A 114 0.34 2.97 5.53
N GLU A 115 1.06 2.87 4.43
CA GLU A 115 1.89 3.96 3.94
C GLU A 115 1.28 4.56 2.67
N GLU A 116 1.45 5.86 2.53
CA GLU A 116 0.85 6.66 1.47
C GLU A 116 1.93 7.41 0.69
N VAL A 117 1.79 7.42 -0.62
CA VAL A 117 2.53 8.29 -1.53
C VAL A 117 1.54 9.06 -2.39
N VAL A 118 1.62 10.39 -2.35
CA VAL A 118 0.73 11.27 -3.14
C VAL A 118 1.53 11.98 -4.22
N VAL A 119 1.23 11.67 -5.48
CA VAL A 119 1.79 12.42 -6.62
C VAL A 119 0.88 13.60 -6.94
N ILE A 120 1.44 14.81 -6.89
CA ILE A 120 0.71 16.05 -7.19
C ILE A 120 1.09 16.51 -8.59
N LEU A 121 0.10 16.59 -9.47
CA LEU A 121 0.22 17.03 -10.85
C LEU A 121 -0.43 18.41 -11.01
N GLY A 122 0.17 19.26 -11.84
CA GLY A 122 -0.47 20.46 -12.39
C GLY A 122 -0.99 20.18 -13.79
N VAL A 123 -2.19 20.67 -14.10
CA VAL A 123 -2.79 20.56 -15.43
C VAL A 123 -2.64 21.91 -16.12
N ASN A 124 -1.86 21.94 -17.19
CA ASN A 124 -1.63 23.18 -17.94
C ASN A 124 -2.86 23.54 -18.81
N ARG A 125 -2.85 24.72 -19.44
CA ARG A 125 -3.95 25.19 -20.31
C ARG A 125 -4.23 24.28 -21.52
N LYS A 126 -3.27 23.44 -21.92
CA LYS A 126 -3.41 22.44 -23.00
C LYS A 126 -3.90 21.08 -22.48
N GLY A 127 -4.23 20.98 -21.18
CA GLY A 127 -4.66 19.74 -20.54
C GLY A 127 -3.52 18.77 -20.22
N SER A 128 -2.25 19.15 -20.38
CA SER A 128 -1.14 18.25 -20.05
C SER A 128 -0.85 18.26 -18.55
N GLU A 129 -0.68 17.07 -18.00
CA GLU A 129 -0.27 16.82 -16.63
C GLU A 129 1.25 16.97 -16.47
N ILE A 130 1.65 17.76 -15.48
CA ILE A 130 3.03 18.06 -15.16
C ILE A 130 3.24 17.71 -13.69
N PRO A 131 4.11 16.76 -13.35
CA PRO A 131 4.34 16.43 -11.96
C PRO A 131 5.07 17.57 -11.23
N LEU A 132 4.54 17.95 -10.07
CA LEU A 132 5.00 19.10 -9.29
C LEU A 132 5.68 18.67 -8.00
N ALA A 133 5.11 17.69 -7.32
CA ALA A 133 5.56 17.25 -6.01
C ALA A 133 5.13 15.81 -5.72
N CYS A 134 5.77 15.24 -4.71
CA CYS A 134 5.39 13.99 -4.10
C CYS A 134 5.25 14.21 -2.58
N GLY A 135 4.13 13.79 -1.99
CA GLY A 135 3.95 13.66 -0.56
C GLY A 135 4.23 12.21 -0.15
N CYS A 136 4.90 12.01 0.98
CA CYS A 136 5.15 10.70 1.56
C CYS A 136 4.70 10.71 3.02
N SER A 137 3.98 9.67 3.44
CA SER A 137 3.65 9.43 4.85
C SER A 137 4.93 9.21 5.67
N ALA A 138 4.86 9.58 6.95
CA ALA A 138 5.90 9.32 7.93
C ALA A 138 5.27 9.22 9.32
N HIS A 139 4.82 8.03 9.70
CA HIS A 139 4.19 7.73 10.99
C HIS A 139 3.06 8.72 11.36
N HIS A 140 3.33 9.74 12.18
CA HIS A 140 2.33 10.75 12.59
C HIS A 140 2.24 11.97 11.65
N GLY A 141 2.97 11.99 10.55
CA GLY A 141 2.97 13.11 9.62
C GLY A 141 3.36 12.68 8.22
N GLY A 142 4.08 13.56 7.54
CA GLY A 142 4.59 13.30 6.21
C GLY A 142 5.53 14.40 5.77
N TYR A 143 6.23 14.16 4.68
CA TYR A 143 7.08 15.15 4.05
C TYR A 143 6.72 15.31 2.59
N ARG A 144 6.99 16.49 2.05
CA ARG A 144 6.76 16.80 0.64
C ARG A 144 8.08 17.08 -0.06
N LEU A 145 8.32 16.35 -1.14
CA LEU A 145 9.42 16.57 -2.05
C LEU A 145 8.92 17.29 -3.29
N ARG A 146 9.71 18.26 -3.79
CA ARG A 146 9.53 18.75 -5.16
C ARG A 146 9.84 17.62 -6.13
N TRP A 147 9.17 17.57 -7.27
CA TRP A 147 9.29 16.44 -8.20
C TRP A 147 10.74 16.14 -8.62
N ASN A 148 11.56 17.17 -8.83
CA ASN A 148 12.99 17.05 -9.15
C ASN A 148 13.88 16.55 -8.00
N ARG A 149 13.32 16.33 -6.81
CA ARG A 149 13.99 15.72 -5.66
C ARG A 149 13.44 14.33 -5.32
N VAL A 150 12.46 13.86 -6.08
CA VAL A 150 11.93 12.50 -5.94
C VAL A 150 12.88 11.56 -6.65
N GLU A 151 13.40 10.56 -5.95
CA GLU A 151 14.12 9.45 -6.60
C GLU A 151 13.10 8.58 -7.32
N LYS A 152 13.43 8.21 -8.56
CA LYS A 152 12.55 7.51 -9.48
C LYS A 152 13.30 6.33 -10.05
N VAL A 153 12.58 5.27 -10.41
CA VAL A 153 13.13 4.10 -11.08
C VAL A 153 12.31 3.73 -12.31
N ASP A 154 12.96 3.16 -13.31
CA ASP A 154 12.30 2.59 -14.49
C ASP A 154 11.62 1.24 -14.17
N TYR A 155 10.96 0.64 -15.18
CA TYR A 155 10.30 -0.65 -15.03
C TYR A 155 11.26 -1.81 -14.71
N GLN A 156 12.56 -1.62 -14.94
CA GLN A 156 13.62 -2.58 -14.62
C GLN A 156 14.27 -2.31 -13.25
N GLY A 157 13.82 -1.27 -12.54
CA GLY A 157 14.34 -0.88 -11.23
C GLY A 157 15.62 -0.04 -11.28
N ASN A 158 16.06 0.40 -12.47
CA ASN A 158 17.21 1.31 -12.57
C ASN A 158 16.79 2.73 -12.24
N ARG A 159 17.70 3.50 -11.65
CA ARG A 159 17.48 4.92 -11.35
C ARG A 159 17.11 5.70 -12.62
N ASP A 160 15.98 6.40 -12.55
CA ASP A 160 15.45 7.23 -13.64
C ASP A 160 15.72 8.73 -13.37
N ASP A 161 16.92 9.15 -13.75
CA ASP A 161 17.33 10.56 -13.73
C ASP A 161 16.91 11.32 -15.01
N LYS A 162 16.33 10.65 -16.02
CA LYS A 162 16.08 11.24 -17.35
C LYS A 162 14.74 11.98 -17.42
N HIS A 163 13.83 11.70 -16.49
CA HIS A 163 12.47 12.22 -16.46
C HIS A 163 12.24 13.25 -15.35
N ASP A 164 13.20 14.17 -15.18
CA ASP A 164 13.23 15.19 -14.12
C ASP A 164 11.99 16.10 -14.05
N THR A 165 11.26 16.25 -15.17
CA THR A 165 10.04 17.10 -15.29
C THR A 165 9.11 16.70 -16.45
N ARG A 166 9.38 15.59 -17.15
CA ARG A 166 8.58 15.22 -18.34
C ARG A 166 7.23 14.66 -17.91
N SER A 167 6.19 14.98 -18.68
CA SER A 167 4.84 14.43 -18.54
C SER A 167 4.90 12.90 -18.42
N ILE A 168 4.30 12.34 -17.37
CA ILE A 168 4.09 10.90 -17.27
C ILE A 168 3.08 10.54 -18.35
N ARG A 169 3.51 9.82 -19.40
CA ARG A 169 2.56 9.23 -20.35
C ARG A 169 2.03 7.95 -19.75
N PHE A 170 0.84 8.01 -19.16
CA PHE A 170 0.13 6.80 -18.79
C PHE A 170 -0.22 6.05 -20.08
N THR A 171 0.44 4.92 -20.32
CA THR A 171 -0.03 3.96 -21.33
C THR A 171 -0.97 3.04 -20.58
N PRO A 172 -2.29 3.14 -20.76
CA PRO A 172 -3.19 2.22 -20.07
C PRO A 172 -2.83 0.81 -20.50
N PHE A 173 -2.73 -0.10 -19.54
CA PHE A 173 -2.77 -1.53 -19.84
C PHE A 173 -4.13 -1.77 -20.52
N LEU A 174 -4.09 -2.07 -21.81
CA LEU A 174 -5.25 -2.60 -22.51
C LEU A 174 -5.55 -3.95 -21.84
N SER A 175 -6.69 -4.00 -21.14
CA SER A 175 -7.35 -5.23 -20.72
C SER A 175 -7.94 -5.95 -21.93
#